data_AF-A0A6G7Z008-F1
#
_entry.id   AF-A0A6G7Z008-F1
#
_cell.length_a   1.000
_cell.length_b   1.000
_cell.length_c   1.000
_cell.angle_alpha   90.00
_cell.angle_beta   90.00
_cell.angle_gamma   90.00
#
_symmetry.space_group_name_H-M   'P 1'
#
loop_
_entity.id
_entity.type
_entity.pdbx_description
1 polymer ?
#
loop_
_entity_poly.entity_id
_entity_poly.type
_entity_poly.pdbx_seq_one_letter_code
_entity_poly.pdbx_strand_id
1 'polypeptide(L)'
;MAGIAPLSATRVHQLAYLTDALAPVWELAPLTPEILKLYGTPYDAGLQLDMDRLVGMGLARARDLSYFQDDRGRWRVAALYSLNLKLSLPLLRELDWLPDEREAAHVTKEICLAVSALPPDVVDQVLQLDVAYSSPTSSDNTLLSLYEPDGKNSTSRAASQFQQLLPAGASLNPAEQANLYIRHLYRIATHVA
;
A
#
# COMPACT_ATOMS: atom_id res chain seq x y z
N MET A 1 -14.52 -6.62 -6.34
CA MET A 1 -14.07 -5.31 -5.81
C MET A 1 -14.23 -5.34 -4.31
N ALA A 2 -13.16 -5.19 -3.55
CA ALA A 2 -13.26 -4.87 -2.13
C ALA A 2 -13.92 -3.48 -2.06
N GLY A 3 -14.96 -3.29 -1.24
CA GLY A 3 -15.76 -2.06 -1.17
C GLY A 3 -15.04 -0.85 -0.56
N ILE A 4 -13.76 -0.66 -0.88
CA ILE A 4 -12.86 0.32 -0.25
C ILE A 4 -12.86 1.68 -0.97
N ALA A 5 -13.50 1.80 -2.13
CA ALA A 5 -13.58 3.06 -2.88
C ALA A 5 -14.83 3.89 -2.49
N PRO A 6 -14.76 5.23 -2.48
CA PRO A 6 -13.61 6.06 -2.89
C PRO A 6 -12.49 6.10 -1.85
N LEU A 7 -11.25 6.32 -2.30
CA LEU A 7 -10.05 6.36 -1.46
C LEU A 7 -9.46 7.76 -1.38
N SER A 8 -8.99 8.19 -0.21
CA SER A 8 -8.16 9.39 -0.11
C SER A 8 -6.81 9.18 -0.81
N ALA A 9 -6.14 10.27 -1.23
CA ALA A 9 -4.77 10.19 -1.75
C ALA A 9 -3.87 9.40 -0.79
N THR A 10 -3.87 9.77 0.50
CA THR A 10 -3.11 9.08 1.55
C THR A 10 -3.34 7.58 1.54
N ARG A 11 -4.60 7.13 1.44
CA ARG A 11 -4.90 5.69 1.46
C ARG A 11 -4.42 4.98 0.20
N VAL A 12 -4.46 5.62 -0.96
CA VAL A 12 -3.90 5.06 -2.20
C VAL A 12 -2.39 4.86 -2.06
N HIS A 13 -1.68 5.86 -1.56
CA HIS A 13 -0.23 5.78 -1.35
C HIS A 13 0.16 4.75 -0.29
N GLN A 14 -0.61 4.63 0.80
CA GLN A 14 -0.36 3.61 1.82
C GLN A 14 -0.59 2.19 1.29
N LEU A 15 -1.63 1.98 0.47
CA LEU A 15 -1.87 0.67 -0.16
C LEU A 15 -0.78 0.32 -1.17
N ALA A 16 -0.32 1.30 -1.96
CA ALA A 16 0.80 1.10 -2.88
C ALA A 16 2.09 0.76 -2.11
N TYR A 17 2.41 1.52 -1.08
CA TYR A 17 3.53 1.24 -0.18
C TYR A 17 3.48 -0.18 0.39
N LEU A 18 2.35 -0.61 0.96
CA LEU A 18 2.23 -1.97 1.50
C LEU A 18 2.39 -3.03 0.42
N THR A 19 1.83 -2.78 -0.77
CA THR A 19 1.93 -3.71 -1.90
C THR A 19 3.40 -3.90 -2.27
N ASP A 20 4.15 -2.81 -2.40
CA ASP A 20 5.58 -2.85 -2.72
C ASP A 20 6.42 -3.43 -1.57
N ALA A 21 6.10 -3.09 -0.32
CA ALA A 21 6.81 -3.61 0.85
C ALA A 21 6.62 -5.12 1.01
N LEU A 22 5.44 -5.66 0.67
CA LEU A 22 5.13 -7.08 0.76
C LEU A 22 5.35 -7.85 -0.54
N ALA A 23 5.59 -7.19 -1.68
CA ALA A 23 5.87 -7.83 -2.97
C ALA A 23 6.93 -8.95 -2.89
N PRO A 24 8.04 -8.81 -2.12
CA PRO A 24 9.03 -9.87 -2.01
C PRO A 24 8.54 -11.17 -1.36
N VAL A 25 7.39 -11.16 -0.67
CA VAL A 25 6.74 -12.38 -0.15
C VAL A 25 6.24 -13.27 -1.30
N TRP A 26 5.93 -12.66 -2.46
CA TRP A 26 5.61 -13.33 -3.72
C TRP A 26 6.81 -13.48 -4.65
N GLU A 27 8.04 -13.24 -4.16
CA GLU A 27 9.27 -13.23 -5.00
C GLU A 27 9.25 -12.16 -6.11
N LEU A 28 8.44 -11.11 -5.93
CA LEU A 28 8.37 -9.99 -6.85
C LEU A 28 9.24 -8.83 -6.37
N ALA A 29 9.81 -8.11 -7.33
CA ALA A 29 10.42 -6.82 -7.07
C ALA A 29 9.33 -5.78 -6.74
N PRO A 30 9.59 -4.85 -5.80
CA PRO A 30 8.77 -3.66 -5.63
C PRO A 30 8.62 -2.88 -6.93
N LEU A 31 7.42 -2.34 -7.23
CA LEU A 31 7.19 -1.49 -8.40
C LEU A 31 7.90 -0.15 -8.22
N THR A 32 7.75 0.45 -7.03
CA THR A 32 8.48 1.65 -6.64
C THR A 32 9.58 1.28 -5.64
N PRO A 33 10.87 1.44 -5.99
CA PRO A 33 11.97 1.07 -5.10
C PRO A 33 12.17 2.06 -3.94
N GLU A 34 11.64 3.28 -4.06
CA GLU A 34 11.89 4.38 -3.14
C GLU A 34 10.61 5.15 -2.83
N ILE A 35 10.25 5.24 -1.56
CA ILE A 35 9.03 5.94 -1.11
C ILE A 35 9.40 7.04 -0.13
N LEU A 36 8.82 8.24 -0.29
CA LEU A 36 9.06 9.36 0.61
C LEU A 36 8.18 9.23 1.85
N LYS A 37 8.77 9.35 3.04
CA LYS A 37 8.05 9.54 4.29
C LYS A 37 7.66 11.01 4.43
N LEU A 38 6.37 11.33 4.28
CA LEU A 38 5.85 12.69 4.31
C LEU A 38 4.70 12.80 5.33
N TYR A 39 4.92 13.56 6.41
CA TYR A 39 3.95 13.76 7.52
C TYR A 39 3.52 12.45 8.18
N GLY A 40 4.46 11.54 8.42
CA GLY A 40 4.09 10.23 8.93
C GLY A 40 3.18 9.42 7.98
N THR A 41 3.05 9.79 6.69
CA THR A 41 2.45 8.94 5.65
C THR A 41 3.38 8.67 4.45
N PRO A 42 3.35 7.46 3.85
CA PRO A 42 4.12 7.18 2.64
C PRO A 42 3.59 8.03 1.47
N TYR A 43 4.50 8.50 0.65
CA TYR A 43 4.22 9.32 -0.53
C TYR A 43 5.14 8.93 -1.69
N ASP A 44 4.53 8.55 -2.82
CA ASP A 44 5.20 8.27 -4.08
C ASP A 44 4.80 9.34 -5.11
N ALA A 45 5.77 10.17 -5.51
CA ALA A 45 5.56 11.23 -6.49
C ALA A 45 5.21 10.69 -7.89
N GLY A 46 5.75 9.53 -8.27
CA GLY A 46 5.43 8.84 -9.51
C GLY A 46 3.98 8.38 -9.53
N LEU A 47 3.55 7.69 -8.47
CA LEU A 47 2.16 7.28 -8.30
C LEU A 47 1.20 8.47 -8.33
N GLN A 48 1.53 9.57 -7.64
CA GLN A 48 0.68 10.76 -7.67
C GLN A 48 0.54 11.33 -9.09
N LEU A 49 1.64 11.39 -9.85
CA LEU A 49 1.62 11.85 -11.23
C LEU A 49 0.75 10.94 -12.12
N ASP A 50 0.80 9.62 -11.90
CA ASP A 50 -0.01 8.67 -12.65
C ASP A 50 -1.50 8.76 -12.26
N MET A 51 -1.82 8.99 -10.98
CA MET A 51 -3.18 9.30 -10.55
C MET A 51 -3.72 10.56 -11.23
N ASP A 52 -2.92 11.62 -11.30
CA ASP A 52 -3.31 12.88 -11.94
C ASP A 52 -3.51 12.70 -13.45
N ARG A 53 -2.66 11.89 -14.12
CA ARG A 53 -2.83 11.50 -15.52
C ARG A 53 -4.12 10.69 -15.73
N LEU A 54 -4.42 9.72 -14.87
CA LEU A 54 -5.65 8.93 -14.94
C LEU A 54 -6.89 9.81 -14.79
N VAL A 55 -6.84 10.83 -13.93
CA VAL A 55 -7.90 11.84 -13.81
C VAL A 55 -7.99 12.69 -15.08
N GLY A 56 -6.87 13.18 -15.61
CA GLY A 56 -6.81 13.96 -16.85
C GLY A 56 -7.34 13.21 -18.08
N MET A 57 -7.12 11.89 -18.15
CA MET A 57 -7.66 11.01 -19.18
C MET A 57 -9.15 10.63 -18.95
N GLY A 58 -9.74 11.01 -17.82
CA GLY A 58 -11.10 10.65 -17.45
C GLY A 58 -11.29 9.20 -16.99
N LEU A 59 -10.20 8.44 -16.82
CA LEU A 59 -10.19 7.05 -16.33
C LEU A 59 -10.39 6.96 -14.82
N ALA A 60 -10.00 8.00 -14.09
CA ALA A 60 -10.28 8.20 -12.68
C ALA A 60 -11.05 9.51 -12.45
N ARG A 61 -11.65 9.65 -11.26
CA ARG A 61 -12.34 10.85 -10.80
C ARG A 61 -11.78 11.25 -9.45
N ALA A 62 -11.32 12.49 -9.34
CA ALA A 62 -11.07 13.16 -8.08
C ALA A 62 -12.35 13.92 -7.66
N ARG A 63 -12.80 13.70 -6.43
CA ARG A 63 -13.96 14.37 -5.82
C ARG A 63 -13.57 14.93 -4.45
N ASP A 64 -14.44 15.79 -3.90
CA ASP A 64 -14.28 16.37 -2.56
C ASP A 64 -12.92 17.03 -2.36
N LEU A 65 -12.54 17.84 -3.35
CA LEU A 65 -11.32 18.63 -3.35
C LEU A 65 -11.35 19.61 -2.17
N SER A 66 -10.37 19.46 -1.28
CA SER A 66 -10.17 20.34 -0.14
C SER A 66 -8.72 20.81 -0.11
N TYR A 67 -8.53 22.02 0.44
CA TYR A 67 -7.21 22.61 0.61
C TYR A 67 -6.89 22.67 2.09
N PHE A 68 -5.68 22.28 2.45
CA PHE A 68 -5.17 22.40 3.81
C PHE A 68 -3.73 22.88 3.78
N GLN A 69 -3.27 23.49 4.86
CA GLN A 69 -1.86 23.81 5.04
C GLN A 69 -1.19 22.69 5.82
N ASP A 70 -0.01 22.29 5.36
CA ASP A 70 0.84 21.38 6.13
C ASP A 70 1.50 22.09 7.32
N ASP A 71 2.20 21.33 8.18
CA ASP A 71 2.90 21.84 9.37
C ASP A 71 3.98 22.90 9.04
N ARG A 72 4.32 23.05 7.76
CA ARG A 72 5.27 24.06 7.25
C ARG A 72 4.55 25.22 6.54
N GLY A 73 3.23 25.32 6.66
CA GLY A 73 2.41 26.38 6.09
C GLY A 73 2.21 26.29 4.57
N ARG A 74 2.55 25.16 3.93
CA ARG A 74 2.39 25.00 2.48
C ARG A 74 1.02 24.46 2.15
N TRP A 75 0.38 25.04 1.14
CA TRP A 75 -0.91 24.58 0.65
C TRP A 75 -0.81 23.22 -0.03
N ARG A 76 -1.75 22.34 0.33
CA ARG A 76 -1.92 20.98 -0.20
C ARG A 76 -3.35 20.76 -0.62
N VAL A 77 -3.53 19.80 -1.52
CA VAL A 77 -4.84 19.36 -2.01
C VAL A 77 -5.11 17.96 -1.46
N ALA A 78 -6.26 17.79 -0.84
CA ALA A 78 -6.84 16.49 -0.54
C ALA A 78 -8.00 16.22 -1.49
N ALA A 79 -8.12 14.98 -1.95
CA ALA A 79 -9.19 14.53 -2.81
C ALA A 79 -9.50 13.05 -2.56
N LEU A 80 -10.72 12.66 -2.91
CA LEU A 80 -11.18 11.28 -2.95
C LEU A 80 -11.17 10.77 -4.38
N TYR A 81 -10.45 9.67 -4.61
CA TYR A 81 -10.23 9.04 -5.90
C TYR A 81 -11.16 7.84 -6.08
N SER A 82 -11.68 7.71 -7.30
CA SER A 82 -12.49 6.57 -7.72
C SER A 82 -12.31 6.32 -9.21
N LEU A 83 -12.40 5.07 -9.64
CA LEU A 83 -12.32 4.73 -11.05
C LEU A 83 -13.61 5.12 -11.80
N ASN A 84 -13.45 5.59 -13.03
CA ASN A 84 -14.54 5.70 -13.98
C ASN A 84 -14.74 4.36 -14.67
N LEU A 85 -15.49 3.45 -14.02
CA LEU A 85 -15.62 2.05 -14.46
C LEU A 85 -16.06 1.88 -15.91
N LYS A 86 -16.88 2.81 -16.43
CA LYS A 86 -17.31 2.78 -17.83
C LYS A 86 -16.12 2.86 -18.81
N LEU A 87 -15.11 3.65 -18.48
CA LEU A 87 -13.93 3.86 -19.33
C LEU A 87 -12.76 2.97 -18.91
N SER A 88 -12.62 2.64 -17.62
CA SER A 88 -11.49 1.86 -17.12
C SER A 88 -11.65 0.35 -17.29
N LEU A 89 -12.88 -0.20 -17.21
CA LEU A 89 -13.09 -1.65 -17.26
C LEU A 89 -12.54 -2.34 -18.52
N PRO A 90 -12.70 -1.78 -19.74
CA PRO A 90 -12.10 -2.39 -20.93
C PRO A 90 -10.57 -2.48 -20.82
N LEU A 91 -9.92 -1.42 -20.35
CA LEU A 91 -8.45 -1.39 -20.19
C LEU A 91 -7.98 -2.38 -19.12
N LEU A 92 -8.70 -2.47 -17.99
CA LEU A 92 -8.38 -3.43 -16.95
C LEU A 92 -8.47 -4.89 -17.43
N ARG A 93 -9.37 -5.20 -18.38
CA ARG A 93 -9.45 -6.54 -18.99
C ARG A 93 -8.29 -6.83 -19.93
N GLU A 94 -7.71 -5.81 -20.55
CA GLU A 94 -6.51 -6.00 -21.38
C GLU A 94 -5.29 -6.31 -20.51
N LEU A 95 -5.21 -5.75 -19.30
CA LEU A 95 -4.13 -6.06 -18.35
C LEU A 95 -4.10 -7.54 -17.94
N ASP A 96 -5.24 -8.22 -17.90
CA ASP A 96 -5.31 -9.66 -17.57
C ASP A 96 -4.54 -10.55 -18.57
N TRP A 97 -4.27 -10.04 -19.78
CA TRP A 97 -3.52 -10.74 -20.82
C TRP A 97 -2.01 -10.51 -20.75
N LEU A 98 -1.55 -9.57 -19.92
CA LEU A 98 -0.14 -9.28 -19.70
C LEU A 98 0.32 -10.03 -18.44
N PRO A 99 1.22 -11.03 -18.54
CA PRO A 99 1.57 -11.89 -17.41
C PRO A 99 2.08 -11.13 -16.18
N ASP A 100 3.00 -10.20 -16.38
CA ASP A 100 3.63 -9.43 -15.30
C ASP A 100 2.61 -8.50 -14.60
N GLU A 101 1.76 -7.84 -15.39
CA GLU A 101 0.70 -6.95 -14.87
C GLU A 101 -0.36 -7.73 -14.09
N ARG A 102 -0.69 -8.94 -14.56
CA ARG A 102 -1.63 -9.82 -13.89
C ARG A 102 -1.11 -10.23 -12.52
N GLU A 103 0.20 -10.48 -12.38
CA GLU A 103 0.81 -10.84 -11.12
C GLU A 103 0.84 -9.67 -10.14
N ALA A 104 1.26 -8.48 -10.60
CA ALA A 104 1.22 -7.26 -9.81
C ALA A 104 -0.22 -6.91 -9.36
N ALA A 105 -1.20 -7.06 -10.25
CA ALA A 105 -2.61 -6.85 -9.94
C ALA A 105 -3.14 -7.87 -8.93
N HIS A 106 -2.68 -9.13 -9.01
CA HIS A 106 -3.02 -10.16 -8.04
C HIS A 106 -2.49 -9.81 -6.64
N VAL A 107 -1.22 -9.45 -6.52
CA VAL A 107 -0.63 -9.03 -5.23
C VAL A 107 -1.36 -7.81 -4.67
N THR A 108 -1.56 -6.78 -5.48
CA THR A 108 -2.31 -5.57 -5.08
C THR A 108 -3.70 -5.91 -4.54
N LYS A 109 -4.39 -6.85 -5.21
CA LYS A 109 -5.72 -7.30 -4.80
C LYS A 109 -5.70 -8.04 -3.46
N GLU A 110 -4.75 -8.95 -3.24
CA GLU A 110 -4.62 -9.68 -1.98
C GLU A 110 -4.35 -8.73 -0.81
N ILE A 111 -3.48 -7.73 -1.00
CA ILE A 111 -3.22 -6.69 0.00
C ILE A 111 -4.47 -5.85 0.27
N CYS A 112 -5.18 -5.41 -0.78
CA CYS A 112 -6.43 -4.67 -0.61
C CYS A 112 -7.49 -5.49 0.13
N LEU A 113 -7.59 -6.80 -0.13
CA LEU A 113 -8.51 -7.70 0.57
C LEU A 113 -8.13 -7.83 2.05
N ALA A 114 -6.85 -8.05 2.35
CA ALA A 114 -6.35 -8.15 3.72
C ALA A 114 -6.59 -6.86 4.52
N VAL A 115 -6.33 -5.69 3.93
CA VAL A 115 -6.61 -4.38 4.55
C VAL A 115 -8.12 -4.14 4.70
N SER A 116 -8.94 -4.54 3.73
CA SER A 116 -10.40 -4.36 3.80
C SER A 116 -11.08 -5.17 4.91
N ALA A 117 -10.40 -6.19 5.44
CA ALA A 117 -10.88 -6.96 6.59
C ALA A 117 -10.69 -6.23 7.93
N LEU A 118 -9.96 -5.11 7.96
CA LEU A 118 -9.76 -4.29 9.14
C LEU A 118 -10.93 -3.30 9.34
N PRO A 119 -11.23 -2.90 10.59
CA PRO A 119 -12.17 -1.81 10.85
C PRO A 119 -11.72 -0.51 10.14
N PRO A 120 -12.62 0.24 9.46
CA PRO A 120 -12.22 1.39 8.65
C PRO A 120 -11.48 2.50 9.41
N ASP A 121 -11.80 2.67 10.69
CA ASP A 121 -11.31 3.68 11.61
C ASP A 121 -9.87 3.45 12.09
N VAL A 122 -9.38 2.21 12.02
CA VAL A 122 -8.03 1.85 12.47
C VAL A 122 -7.05 1.66 11.34
N VAL A 123 -7.50 1.56 10.08
CA VAL A 123 -6.59 1.25 8.96
C VAL A 123 -5.44 2.24 8.89
N ASP A 124 -5.69 3.54 8.98
CA ASP A 124 -4.60 4.53 8.87
C ASP A 124 -3.56 4.36 9.97
N GLN A 125 -3.98 4.00 11.19
CA GLN A 125 -3.08 3.73 12.32
C GLN A 125 -2.28 2.44 12.09
N VAL A 126 -2.92 1.39 11.61
CA VAL A 126 -2.26 0.11 11.29
C VAL A 126 -1.17 0.31 10.25
N LEU A 127 -1.44 1.11 9.21
CA LEU A 127 -0.49 1.36 8.12
C LEU A 127 0.70 2.23 8.57
N GLN A 128 0.54 3.07 9.59
CA GLN A 128 1.63 3.84 10.20
C GLN A 128 2.57 2.98 11.06
N LEU A 129 2.14 1.81 11.50
CA LEU A 129 2.90 0.92 12.39
C LEU A 129 3.81 -0.06 11.65
N ASP A 130 3.79 -0.07 10.30
CA ASP A 130 4.64 -0.97 9.52
C ASP A 130 6.12 -0.85 9.93
N VAL A 131 6.85 -1.96 10.00
CA VAL A 131 8.22 -2.02 10.55
C VAL A 131 9.21 -1.18 9.75
N ALA A 132 9.13 -1.19 8.41
CA ALA A 132 10.02 -0.37 7.59
C ALA A 132 9.67 1.13 7.69
N TYR A 133 8.40 1.41 7.99
CA TYR A 133 7.87 2.76 8.04
C TYR A 133 8.02 3.45 9.42
N SER A 134 7.88 2.67 10.48
CA SER A 134 7.92 3.10 11.89
C SER A 134 9.33 3.22 12.46
N SER A 135 10.36 2.87 11.68
CA SER A 135 11.76 2.96 12.14
C SER A 135 12.10 4.39 12.61
N PRO A 136 12.56 4.57 13.87
CA PRO A 136 12.84 5.89 14.45
C PRO A 136 14.05 6.59 13.82
N THR A 137 14.83 5.90 12.99
CA THR A 137 15.93 6.51 12.23
C THR A 137 15.43 7.33 11.04
N SER A 138 14.15 7.23 10.69
CA SER A 138 13.55 7.88 9.52
C SER A 138 12.68 9.08 9.96
N SER A 139 13.26 10.29 9.91
CA SER A 139 12.52 11.55 10.10
C SER A 139 11.56 11.84 8.95
N ASP A 140 10.60 12.75 9.13
CA ASP A 140 9.82 13.26 7.99
C ASP A 140 10.73 13.88 6.92
N ASN A 141 10.34 13.73 5.64
CA ASN A 141 11.15 13.97 4.45
C ASN A 141 12.32 13.01 4.22
N THR A 142 12.29 11.81 4.81
CA THR A 142 13.29 10.76 4.52
C THR A 142 12.78 9.87 3.40
N LEU A 143 13.68 9.50 2.50
CA LEU A 143 13.41 8.52 1.45
C LEU A 143 13.67 7.11 2.01
N LEU A 144 12.66 6.25 1.93
CA LEU A 144 12.71 4.86 2.36
C LEU A 144 13.01 3.99 1.15
N SER A 145 14.13 3.26 1.19
CA SER A 145 14.43 2.23 0.19
C SER A 145 13.66 0.96 0.53
N LEU A 146 12.84 0.50 -0.41
CA LEU A 146 12.21 -0.82 -0.37
C LEU A 146 13.07 -1.89 -1.03
N TYR A 147 14.12 -1.47 -1.74
CA TYR A 147 15.13 -2.35 -2.30
C TYR A 147 16.24 -2.61 -1.27
N GLU A 148 16.50 -3.88 -1.00
CA GLU A 148 17.66 -4.34 -0.24
C GLU A 148 18.47 -5.36 -1.06
N PRO A 149 19.79 -5.49 -0.83
CA PRO A 149 20.66 -6.36 -1.65
C PRO A 149 20.29 -7.85 -1.65
N ASP A 150 19.57 -8.31 -0.63
CA ASP A 150 19.04 -9.67 -0.51
C ASP A 150 17.63 -9.82 -1.10
N GLY A 151 17.09 -8.76 -1.70
CA GLY A 151 15.75 -8.70 -2.27
C GLY A 151 14.62 -8.65 -1.23
N LYS A 152 14.93 -8.55 0.07
CA LYS A 152 13.92 -8.56 1.15
C LYS A 152 14.06 -7.33 2.03
N ASN A 153 13.06 -6.46 2.01
CA ASN A 153 12.97 -5.37 2.96
C ASN A 153 12.52 -5.85 4.37
N SER A 154 12.58 -4.94 5.34
CA SER A 154 12.22 -5.25 6.73
C SER A 154 10.78 -5.76 6.90
N THR A 155 9.84 -5.27 6.09
CA THR A 155 8.42 -5.66 6.10
C THR A 155 8.23 -7.10 5.61
N SER A 156 8.80 -7.45 4.46
CA SER A 156 8.72 -8.82 3.92
C SER A 156 9.46 -9.82 4.80
N ARG A 157 10.59 -9.43 5.42
CA ARG A 157 11.29 -10.25 6.43
C ARG A 157 10.38 -10.54 7.63
N ALA A 158 9.72 -9.52 8.17
CA ALA A 158 8.80 -9.69 9.30
C ALA A 158 7.61 -10.58 8.94
N ALA A 159 7.04 -10.41 7.75
CA ALA A 159 5.96 -11.27 7.26
C ALA A 159 6.41 -12.74 7.11
N SER A 160 7.60 -12.99 6.57
CA SER A 160 8.14 -14.35 6.42
C SER A 160 8.49 -15.03 7.75
N GLN A 161 8.68 -14.29 8.85
CA GLN A 161 8.95 -14.89 10.17
C GLN A 161 7.77 -15.71 10.70
N PHE A 162 6.53 -15.43 10.29
CA PHE A 162 5.38 -16.24 10.71
C PHE A 162 5.48 -17.71 10.28
N GLN A 163 6.15 -17.99 9.17
CA GLN A 163 6.42 -19.36 8.73
C GLN A 163 7.26 -20.15 9.74
N GLN A 164 8.16 -19.48 10.46
CA GLN A 164 9.05 -20.11 11.45
C GLN A 164 8.32 -20.46 12.75
N LEU A 165 7.13 -19.88 12.97
CA LEU A 165 6.30 -20.12 14.16
C LEU A 165 5.33 -21.29 13.97
N LEU A 166 5.24 -21.85 12.76
CA LEU A 166 4.35 -22.96 12.46
C LEU A 166 4.95 -24.33 12.87
N PRO A 167 4.11 -25.31 13.25
CA PRO A 167 4.54 -26.68 13.46
C PRO A 167 5.20 -27.30 12.22
N ALA A 168 6.09 -28.27 12.44
CA ALA A 168 6.74 -29.00 11.36
C ALA A 168 5.70 -29.62 10.40
N GLY A 169 5.84 -29.32 9.10
CA GLY A 169 4.94 -29.79 8.04
C GLY A 169 3.82 -28.83 7.65
N ALA A 170 3.64 -27.70 8.35
CA ALA A 170 2.72 -26.65 7.94
C ALA A 170 3.45 -25.52 7.17
N SER A 171 2.86 -25.06 6.07
CA SER A 171 3.37 -23.93 5.27
C SER A 171 2.29 -22.87 5.08
N LEU A 172 2.72 -21.61 5.02
CA LEU A 172 1.89 -20.47 4.65
C LEU A 172 2.16 -20.12 3.20
N ASN A 173 1.10 -19.97 2.43
CA ASN A 173 1.21 -19.32 1.13
C ASN A 173 1.46 -17.80 1.31
N PRO A 174 1.94 -17.10 0.27
CA PRO A 174 2.23 -15.67 0.35
C PRO A 174 1.07 -14.78 0.85
N ALA A 175 -0.16 -15.08 0.43
CA ALA A 175 -1.34 -14.32 0.85
C ALA A 175 -1.63 -14.51 2.35
N GLU A 176 -1.44 -15.73 2.87
CA GLU A 176 -1.55 -16.02 4.30
C GLU A 176 -0.47 -15.29 5.12
N GLN A 177 0.77 -15.23 4.62
CA GLN A 177 1.85 -14.49 5.27
C GLN A 177 1.52 -12.99 5.37
N ALA A 178 1.08 -12.37 4.26
CA ALA A 178 0.67 -10.98 4.24
C ALA A 178 -0.53 -10.70 5.15
N ASN A 179 -1.53 -11.59 5.16
CA ASN A 179 -2.71 -11.45 6.02
C ASN A 179 -2.34 -11.54 7.51
N LEU A 180 -1.50 -12.49 7.90
CA LEU A 180 -1.01 -12.62 9.27
C LEU A 180 -0.21 -11.40 9.70
N TYR A 181 0.62 -10.85 8.81
CA TYR A 181 1.36 -9.62 9.08
C TYR A 181 0.42 -8.42 9.29
N ILE A 182 -0.55 -8.19 8.40
CA ILE A 182 -1.52 -7.11 8.55
C ILE A 182 -2.35 -7.26 9.83
N ARG A 183 -2.77 -8.49 10.18
CA ARG A 183 -3.45 -8.77 11.46
C ARG A 183 -2.56 -8.51 12.67
N HIS A 184 -1.26 -8.80 12.55
CA HIS A 184 -0.31 -8.51 13.61
C HIS A 184 -0.17 -7.00 13.84
N LEU A 185 -0.06 -6.20 12.77
CA LEU A 185 -0.05 -4.73 12.87
C LEU A 185 -1.36 -4.22 13.51
N TYR A 186 -2.51 -4.78 13.12
CA TYR A 186 -3.79 -4.46 13.75
C TYR A 186 -3.82 -4.74 15.25
N ARG A 187 -3.30 -5.91 15.66
CA ARG A 187 -3.19 -6.26 17.08
C ARG A 187 -2.28 -5.29 17.86
N ILE A 188 -1.21 -4.80 17.25
CA ILE A 188 -0.36 -3.78 17.89
C ILE A 188 -1.14 -2.47 18.04
N ALA A 189 -1.83 -2.02 16.98
CA ALA A 189 -2.60 -0.78 17.02
C ALA A 189 -3.65 -0.76 18.13
N THR A 190 -4.35 -1.88 18.35
CA THR A 190 -5.39 -1.97 19.39
C THR A 190 -4.86 -2.15 20.81
N HIS A 191 -3.59 -2.51 20.99
CA HIS A 191 -2.96 -2.58 22.32
C HIS A 191 -2.18 -1.32 22.70
N VAL A 192 -1.90 -0.44 21.74
CA VAL A 192 -1.22 0.84 21.96
C VAL A 192 -2.20 2.01 22.14
N ALA A 193 -3.48 1.82 21.78
CA ALA A 193 -4.60 2.75 22.03
C ALA A 193 -5.25 2.55 23.40
#